data_AF-A0A0B9GFK6-F1
#
_entry.id   AF-A0A0B9GFK6-F1
#
_cell.length_a   1.000
_cell.length_b   1.000
_cell.length_c   1.000
_cell.angle_alpha   90.00
_cell.angle_beta   90.00
_cell.angle_gamma   90.00
#
_symmetry.space_group_name_H-M   'P 1'
#
loop_
_entity.id
_entity.type
_entity.pdbx_description
1 polymer ?
#
loop_
_entity_poly.entity_id
_entity_poly.type
_entity_poly.pdbx_seq_one_letter_code
_entity_poly.pdbx_strand_id
1 'polypeptide(L)'
;MVFPNEEAVYEHFLPGYFNEQNDSVRNDLWWNASDEVIASLLTYLQQFRGTGDDCISVLDLCREGGNFTAWPDLLSYDIAYWELNSYLEEQSYDKHAEKLEKKTRIPKAIAQIPAGYTSEYCDTEIQLIYKGKLYNGSISSALHYIEQQATKQISEWAAHFPSDQRTINLAWLDSTQARHDFLKEQLEALGPITFVLEHQTQGQLPEVRFILANNQTMRSIRPEHFVQDVKSMQRETPAVLDSLVAVVVKVHHRQYENKTWTVCSSMEVTDR
;
A
#
# COMPACT_ATOMS: atom_id res chain seq x y z
N MET A 1 10.05 18.11 25.65
CA MET A 1 9.54 19.41 25.14
C MET A 1 8.09 19.18 24.73
N VAL A 2 7.18 20.12 25.03
CA VAL A 2 5.74 20.02 24.73
C VAL A 2 5.33 21.34 24.09
N PHE A 3 4.65 21.27 22.94
CA PHE A 3 4.18 22.44 22.21
C PHE A 3 2.66 22.60 22.37
N PRO A 4 2.12 23.83 22.41
CA PRO A 4 0.70 24.07 22.57
C PRO A 4 -0.13 23.89 21.28
N ASN A 5 0.48 24.08 20.10
CA ASN A 5 -0.17 24.00 18.79
C ASN A 5 0.89 23.81 17.68
N GLU A 6 0.45 23.58 16.44
CA GLU A 6 1.36 23.42 15.29
C GLU A 6 2.20 24.68 15.01
N GLU A 7 1.63 25.88 15.16
CA GLU A 7 2.35 27.14 14.94
C GLU A 7 3.60 27.23 15.82
N ALA A 8 3.49 26.89 17.11
CA ALA A 8 4.62 26.88 18.03
C ALA A 8 5.68 25.84 17.67
N VAL A 9 5.30 24.73 17.02
CA VAL A 9 6.25 23.74 16.50
C VAL A 9 7.00 24.35 15.32
N TYR A 10 6.28 24.91 14.33
CA TYR A 10 6.90 25.56 13.18
C TYR A 10 7.82 26.70 13.60
N GLU A 11 7.39 27.59 14.48
CA GLU A 11 8.21 28.73 14.93
C GLU A 11 9.47 28.28 15.69
N HIS A 12 9.44 27.12 16.36
CA HIS A 12 10.62 26.59 17.04
C HIS A 12 11.66 26.01 16.08
N PHE A 13 11.23 25.20 15.10
CA PHE A 13 12.14 24.49 14.19
C PHE A 13 12.45 25.25 12.90
N LEU A 14 11.52 26.05 12.41
CA LEU A 14 11.62 26.90 11.21
C LEU A 14 11.06 28.31 11.52
N PRO A 15 11.79 29.14 12.28
CA PRO A 15 11.31 30.46 12.69
C PRO A 15 10.84 31.32 11.50
N GLY A 16 9.66 31.93 11.62
CA GLY A 16 9.04 32.73 10.56
C GLY A 16 8.35 31.94 9.45
N TYR A 17 8.51 30.61 9.37
CA TYR A 17 7.93 29.79 8.30
C TYR A 17 6.40 29.83 8.28
N PHE A 18 5.75 29.78 9.45
CA PHE A 18 4.30 29.68 9.55
C PHE A 18 3.58 30.96 9.08
N ASN A 19 4.19 32.12 9.29
CA ASN A 19 3.60 33.42 9.00
C ASN A 19 4.10 34.04 7.68
N GLU A 20 5.06 33.41 7.02
CA GLU A 20 5.59 33.86 5.72
C GLU A 20 4.55 33.62 4.61
N GLN A 21 4.25 34.68 3.85
CA GLN A 21 3.26 34.62 2.77
C GLN A 21 3.90 34.37 1.40
N ASN A 22 5.22 34.46 1.30
CA ASN A 22 5.97 34.16 0.09
C ASN A 22 6.39 32.68 0.05
N ASP A 23 5.79 31.92 -0.86
CA ASP A 23 6.09 30.50 -1.04
C ASP A 23 7.56 30.22 -1.38
N SER A 24 8.24 31.13 -2.09
CA SER A 24 9.67 30.96 -2.39
C SER A 24 10.50 31.02 -1.11
N VAL A 25 10.21 31.99 -0.23
CA VAL A 25 10.92 32.15 1.04
C VAL A 25 10.60 30.99 1.99
N ARG A 26 9.34 30.52 2.02
CA ARG A 26 8.97 29.30 2.77
C ARG A 26 9.71 28.08 2.27
N ASN A 27 9.80 27.88 0.96
CA ASN A 27 10.55 26.79 0.38
C ASN A 27 12.03 26.89 0.75
N ASP A 28 12.64 28.08 0.70
CA ASP A 28 14.03 28.28 1.12
C ASP A 28 14.22 27.93 2.60
N LEU A 29 13.32 28.34 3.49
CA LEU A 29 13.37 27.98 4.91
C LEU A 29 13.30 26.47 5.12
N TRP A 30 12.42 25.77 4.39
CA TRP A 30 12.27 24.32 4.49
C TRP A 30 13.47 23.56 3.93
N TRP A 31 13.89 23.86 2.69
CA TRP A 31 14.92 23.12 1.99
C TRP A 31 16.34 23.44 2.44
N ASN A 32 16.57 24.57 3.11
CA ASN A 32 17.86 24.89 3.73
C ASN A 32 18.01 24.35 5.17
N ALA A 33 16.93 23.85 5.78
CA ALA A 33 17.01 23.24 7.10
C ALA A 33 17.67 21.86 7.02
N SER A 34 18.45 21.50 8.05
CA SER A 34 19.06 20.17 8.13
C SER A 34 18.00 19.07 8.32
N ASP A 35 18.29 17.87 7.84
CA ASP A 35 17.42 16.69 7.99
C ASP A 35 17.01 16.44 9.45
N GLU A 36 17.90 16.68 10.43
CA GLU A 36 17.59 16.51 11.85
C GLU A 36 16.51 17.47 12.35
N VAL A 37 16.52 18.71 11.86
CA VAL A 37 15.52 19.74 12.18
C VAL A 37 14.19 19.36 11.54
N ILE A 38 14.19 18.97 10.27
CA ILE A 38 12.97 18.55 9.56
C ILE A 38 12.37 17.29 10.18
N ALA A 39 13.19 16.28 10.51
CA ALA A 39 12.74 15.07 11.17
C ALA A 39 12.12 15.35 12.55
N SER A 40 12.73 16.24 13.33
CA SER A 40 12.22 16.65 14.65
C SER A 40 10.90 17.43 14.51
N LEU A 41 10.87 18.41 13.60
CA LEU A 41 9.67 19.18 13.26
C LEU A 41 8.51 18.24 12.89
N LEU A 42 8.73 17.35 11.93
CA LEU A 42 7.71 16.39 11.49
C LEU A 42 7.27 15.47 12.62
N THR A 43 8.18 15.02 13.48
CA THR A 43 7.85 14.17 14.63
C THR A 43 6.87 14.86 15.57
N TYR A 44 7.13 16.14 15.88
CA TYR A 44 6.22 16.92 16.74
C TYR A 44 4.91 17.25 16.04
N LEU A 45 4.92 17.59 14.76
CA LEU A 45 3.68 17.80 13.99
C LEU A 45 2.82 16.55 13.94
N GLN A 46 3.41 15.36 13.83
CA GLN A 46 2.67 14.11 13.80
C GLN A 46 1.90 13.85 15.10
N GLN A 47 2.35 14.37 16.25
CA GLN A 47 1.60 14.28 17.50
C GLN A 47 0.28 15.07 17.47
N PHE A 48 0.16 16.08 16.60
CA PHE A 48 -1.06 16.86 16.41
C PHE A 48 -1.94 16.32 15.27
N ARG A 49 -1.31 15.81 14.20
CA ARG A 49 -1.99 15.37 12.97
C ARG A 49 -2.39 13.89 13.00
N GLY A 50 -1.63 13.09 13.74
CA GLY A 50 -1.87 11.68 13.93
C GLY A 50 -3.05 11.39 14.84
N THR A 51 -3.59 10.19 14.70
CA THR A 51 -4.72 9.67 15.49
C THR A 51 -4.37 8.34 16.14
N GLY A 52 -5.09 7.98 17.21
CA GLY A 52 -4.78 6.79 18.01
C GLY A 52 -3.48 6.91 18.81
N ASP A 53 -3.09 5.82 19.47
CA ASP A 53 -1.93 5.79 20.38
C ASP A 53 -0.59 5.96 19.65
N ASP A 54 -0.53 5.52 18.40
CA ASP A 54 0.68 5.54 17.58
C ASP A 54 0.78 6.80 16.71
N CYS A 55 -0.13 7.77 16.91
CA CYS A 55 -0.26 8.96 16.10
C CYS A 55 -0.22 8.61 14.60
N ILE A 56 -1.05 7.67 14.15
CA ILE A 56 -1.10 7.24 12.75
C ILE A 56 -1.95 8.21 11.92
N SER A 57 -1.48 8.51 10.71
CA SER A 57 -2.22 9.22 9.66
C SER A 57 -2.14 8.42 8.36
N VAL A 58 -3.26 8.32 7.65
CA VAL A 58 -3.31 7.82 6.27
C VAL A 58 -3.13 9.01 5.34
N LEU A 59 -2.16 8.94 4.43
CA LEU A 59 -1.83 10.03 3.50
C LEU A 59 -2.50 9.88 2.14
N ASP A 60 -3.18 8.75 1.91
CA ASP A 60 -3.92 8.47 0.69
C ASP A 60 -5.14 9.40 0.55
N LEU A 61 -5.03 10.36 -0.37
CA LEU A 61 -6.07 11.32 -0.73
C LEU A 61 -7.41 10.64 -1.09
N CYS A 62 -7.36 9.43 -1.65
CA CYS A 62 -8.54 8.72 -2.10
C CYS A 62 -9.33 8.12 -0.93
N ARG A 63 -8.73 8.00 0.27
CA ARG A 63 -9.35 7.48 1.49
C ARG A 63 -9.65 8.57 2.53
N GLU A 64 -9.47 9.84 2.17
CA GLU A 64 -9.79 10.97 3.04
C GLU A 64 -11.31 11.05 3.29
N GLY A 65 -11.75 10.64 4.49
CA GLY A 65 -13.15 10.74 4.85
C GLY A 65 -13.52 9.94 6.10
N GLY A 66 -14.08 10.64 7.10
CA GLY A 66 -14.44 10.04 8.38
C GLY A 66 -13.25 9.83 9.31
N ASN A 67 -13.54 9.54 10.58
CA ASN A 67 -12.49 9.20 11.53
C ASN A 67 -12.11 7.72 11.34
N PHE A 68 -11.02 7.43 10.61
CA PHE A 68 -10.62 6.04 10.32
C PHE A 68 -10.34 5.24 11.62
N THR A 69 -9.86 5.89 12.69
CA THR A 69 -9.67 5.24 14.00
C THR A 69 -10.97 4.89 14.72
N ALA A 70 -12.09 5.48 14.33
CA ALA A 70 -13.40 5.10 14.85
C ALA A 70 -13.92 3.78 14.26
N TRP A 71 -13.27 3.25 13.22
CA TRP A 71 -13.62 1.95 12.65
C TRP A 71 -13.16 0.81 13.55
N PRO A 72 -13.97 -0.25 13.70
CA PRO A 72 -13.66 -1.35 14.60
C PRO A 72 -12.42 -2.14 14.17
N ASP A 73 -12.13 -2.19 12.87
CA ASP A 73 -10.98 -2.88 12.29
C ASP A 73 -10.71 -2.36 10.87
N LEU A 74 -9.50 -2.61 10.34
CA LEU A 74 -9.12 -2.17 8.99
C LEU A 74 -9.99 -2.81 7.90
N LEU A 75 -10.44 -4.05 8.06
CA LEU A 75 -11.27 -4.71 7.05
C LEU A 75 -12.63 -4.03 6.91
N SER A 76 -13.26 -3.67 8.03
CA SER A 76 -14.56 -3.01 8.05
C SER A 76 -14.50 -1.66 7.35
N TYR A 77 -13.41 -0.93 7.54
CA TYR A 77 -13.14 0.31 6.82
C TYR A 77 -12.91 0.06 5.32
N ASP A 78 -12.07 -0.92 4.99
CA ASP A 78 -11.69 -1.23 3.61
C ASP A 78 -12.85 -1.73 2.76
N ILE A 79 -13.73 -2.58 3.29
CA ILE A 79 -14.91 -3.07 2.55
C ILE A 79 -15.87 -1.93 2.22
N ALA A 80 -16.10 -0.99 3.15
CA ALA A 80 -16.98 0.14 2.87
C ALA A 80 -16.42 0.99 1.72
N TYR A 81 -15.10 1.18 1.72
CA TYR A 81 -14.38 1.89 0.67
C TYR A 81 -14.43 1.14 -0.68
N TRP A 82 -14.16 -0.16 -0.66
CA TRP A 82 -14.23 -1.04 -1.82
C TRP A 82 -15.62 -1.03 -2.48
N GLU A 83 -16.70 -1.17 -1.69
CA GLU A 83 -18.08 -1.17 -2.21
C GLU A 83 -18.38 0.07 -3.06
N LEU A 84 -17.92 1.25 -2.61
CA LEU A 84 -18.10 2.50 -3.34
C LEU A 84 -17.30 2.51 -4.64
N ASN A 85 -16.00 2.17 -4.58
CA ASN A 85 -15.13 2.25 -5.75
C ASN A 85 -15.48 1.22 -6.81
N SER A 86 -15.78 -0.04 -6.42
CA SER A 86 -16.25 -1.05 -7.37
C SER A 86 -17.54 -0.64 -8.08
N TYR A 87 -18.42 0.10 -7.42
CA TYR A 87 -19.60 0.66 -8.08
C TYR A 87 -19.24 1.76 -9.09
N LEU A 88 -18.34 2.66 -8.70
CA LEU A 88 -17.93 3.81 -9.52
C LEU A 88 -17.05 3.44 -10.73
N GLU A 89 -16.42 2.26 -10.72
CA GLU A 89 -15.72 1.70 -11.89
C GLU A 89 -16.68 1.40 -13.05
N GLU A 90 -17.91 0.99 -12.75
CA GLU A 90 -18.90 0.59 -13.74
C GLU A 90 -19.97 1.65 -13.98
N GLN A 91 -20.28 2.47 -12.96
CA GLN A 91 -21.42 3.37 -12.94
C GLN A 91 -21.01 4.81 -12.65
N SER A 92 -21.74 5.77 -13.21
CA SER A 92 -21.56 7.18 -12.86
C SER A 92 -22.12 7.48 -11.46
N TYR A 93 -21.59 8.53 -10.81
CA TYR A 93 -22.04 8.94 -9.49
C TYR A 93 -23.54 9.29 -9.48
N ASP A 94 -24.30 8.58 -8.65
CA ASP A 94 -25.74 8.71 -8.52
C ASP A 94 -26.21 8.65 -7.05
N LYS A 95 -27.53 8.56 -6.83
CA LYS A 95 -28.10 8.45 -5.47
C LYS A 95 -27.68 7.16 -4.75
N HIS A 96 -27.27 6.12 -5.47
CA HIS A 96 -26.74 4.91 -4.86
C HIS A 96 -25.31 5.13 -4.38
N ALA A 97 -24.45 5.71 -5.22
CA ALA A 97 -23.09 6.11 -4.83
C ALA A 97 -23.09 7.04 -3.61
N GLU A 98 -24.00 8.03 -3.54
CA GLU A 98 -24.14 8.91 -2.37
C GLU A 98 -24.46 8.13 -1.07
N LYS A 99 -25.24 7.05 -1.16
CA LYS A 99 -25.54 6.18 0.00
C LYS A 99 -24.32 5.35 0.40
N LEU A 100 -23.56 4.84 -0.57
CA LEU A 100 -22.34 4.08 -0.32
C LEU A 100 -21.26 4.98 0.31
N GLU A 101 -21.08 6.19 -0.21
CA GLU A 101 -20.18 7.19 0.38
C GLU A 101 -20.56 7.53 1.82
N LYS A 102 -21.85 7.67 2.14
CA LYS A 102 -22.25 7.85 3.54
C LYS A 102 -21.85 6.67 4.43
N LYS A 103 -21.81 5.43 3.91
CA LYS A 103 -21.32 4.28 4.68
C LYS A 103 -19.82 4.39 4.98
N THR A 104 -19.00 4.90 4.05
CA THR A 104 -17.55 5.06 4.30
C THR A 104 -17.23 6.04 5.42
N ARG A 105 -18.20 6.89 5.78
CA ARG A 105 -18.08 7.87 6.87
C ARG A 105 -18.69 7.42 8.19
N ILE A 106 -19.46 6.33 8.20
CA ILE A 106 -20.18 5.84 9.39
C ILE A 106 -19.57 4.51 9.83
N PRO A 107 -18.78 4.50 10.92
CA PRO A 107 -18.12 3.30 11.40
C PRO A 107 -19.11 2.17 11.70
N LYS A 108 -18.85 0.99 11.14
CA LYS A 108 -19.68 -0.19 11.37
C LYS A 108 -18.89 -1.48 11.17
N ALA A 109 -19.05 -2.43 12.09
CA ALA A 109 -18.48 -3.76 11.93
C ALA A 109 -19.19 -4.56 10.82
N ILE A 110 -18.39 -5.23 9.98
CA ILE A 110 -18.91 -6.06 8.88
C ILE A 110 -18.73 -7.54 9.22
N ALA A 111 -19.86 -8.21 9.49
CA ALA A 111 -19.86 -9.60 9.95
C ALA A 111 -19.28 -10.57 8.91
N GLN A 112 -19.61 -10.40 7.63
CA GLN A 112 -19.22 -11.29 6.54
C GLN A 112 -18.51 -10.53 5.43
N ILE A 113 -17.47 -11.14 4.86
CA ILE A 113 -16.72 -10.58 3.74
C ILE A 113 -17.57 -10.75 2.46
N PRO A 114 -17.82 -9.69 1.68
CA PRO A 114 -18.54 -9.81 0.42
C PRO A 114 -17.86 -10.76 -0.56
N ALA A 115 -18.65 -11.46 -1.37
CA ALA A 115 -18.14 -12.24 -2.49
C ALA A 115 -17.44 -11.31 -3.49
N GLY A 116 -16.30 -11.74 -4.03
CA GLY A 116 -15.51 -10.92 -4.96
C GLY A 116 -14.66 -9.82 -4.31
N TYR A 117 -14.75 -9.63 -2.99
CA TYR A 117 -13.92 -8.64 -2.30
C TYR A 117 -12.43 -8.92 -2.49
N THR A 118 -11.73 -7.85 -2.90
CA THR A 118 -10.28 -7.74 -2.96
C THR A 118 -9.89 -6.56 -2.07
N SER A 119 -8.81 -6.71 -1.31
CA SER A 119 -8.37 -5.65 -0.41
C SER A 119 -7.88 -4.45 -1.20
N GLU A 120 -8.29 -3.24 -0.85
CA GLU A 120 -7.84 -2.03 -1.55
C GLU A 120 -6.54 -1.48 -0.94
N TYR A 121 -5.94 -2.15 0.04
CA TYR A 121 -4.63 -1.78 0.60
C TYR A 121 -3.52 -2.20 -0.38
N CYS A 122 -3.10 -1.27 -1.21
CA CYS A 122 -2.02 -1.41 -2.17
C CYS A 122 -1.05 -0.24 -1.98
N ASP A 123 0.03 -0.49 -1.22
CA ASP A 123 1.03 0.50 -0.80
C ASP A 123 0.40 1.81 -0.30
N THR A 124 -0.71 1.71 0.45
CA THR A 124 -1.41 2.86 1.02
C THR A 124 -0.47 3.58 1.98
N GLU A 125 -0.12 4.82 1.64
CA GLU A 125 0.85 5.62 2.38
C GLU A 125 0.31 6.01 3.76
N ILE A 126 1.17 5.87 4.76
CA ILE A 126 0.91 6.25 6.15
C ILE A 126 2.11 6.95 6.77
N GLN A 127 1.84 7.68 7.84
CA GLN A 127 2.86 8.21 8.73
C GLN A 127 2.46 7.86 10.17
N LEU A 128 3.43 7.43 10.98
CA LEU A 128 3.16 6.97 12.35
C LEU A 128 4.40 7.06 13.24
N ILE A 129 4.17 7.04 14.56
CA ILE A 129 5.23 6.88 15.55
C ILE A 129 5.41 5.39 15.83
N TYR A 130 6.52 4.83 15.35
CA TYR A 130 6.88 3.43 15.54
C TYR A 130 8.20 3.32 16.30
N LYS A 131 8.21 2.53 17.38
CA LYS A 131 9.37 2.38 18.30
C LYS A 131 9.90 3.73 18.81
N GLY A 132 9.02 4.69 19.05
CA GLY A 132 9.35 6.02 19.57
C GLY A 132 10.01 6.97 18.56
N LYS A 133 9.97 6.65 17.26
CA LYS A 133 10.46 7.52 16.18
C LYS A 133 9.37 7.69 15.12
N LEU A 134 9.44 8.80 14.39
CA LEU A 134 8.61 9.01 13.21
C LEU A 134 9.08 8.09 12.08
N TYR A 135 8.14 7.39 11.47
CA TYR A 135 8.35 6.61 10.26
C TYR A 135 7.39 7.08 9.17
N ASN A 136 7.89 7.14 7.95
CA ASN A 136 7.03 7.00 6.78
C ASN A 136 6.73 5.52 6.59
N GLY A 137 5.58 5.17 6.04
CA GLY A 137 5.30 3.78 5.78
C GLY A 137 4.21 3.55 4.76
N SER A 138 4.00 2.27 4.48
CA SER A 138 2.93 1.82 3.62
C SER A 138 2.25 0.57 4.17
N ILE A 139 0.94 0.48 3.92
CA ILE A 139 0.13 -0.69 4.22
C ILE A 139 -0.21 -1.39 2.90
N SER A 140 0.14 -2.66 2.81
CA SER A 140 -0.16 -3.51 1.65
C SER A 140 -0.81 -4.82 2.08
N SER A 141 -1.82 -5.27 1.35
CA SER A 141 -2.23 -6.66 1.43
C SER A 141 -1.14 -7.54 0.81
N ALA A 142 -0.96 -8.75 1.32
CA ALA A 142 0.05 -9.66 0.78
C ALA A 142 -0.21 -10.04 -0.68
N LEU A 143 -1.47 -10.00 -1.13
CA LEU A 143 -1.82 -10.15 -2.53
C LEU A 143 -1.09 -9.09 -3.37
N HIS A 144 -1.33 -7.80 -3.10
CA HIS A 144 -0.69 -6.70 -3.81
C HIS A 144 0.84 -6.75 -3.72
N TYR A 145 1.37 -7.08 -2.54
CA TYR A 145 2.81 -7.23 -2.37
C TYR A 145 3.37 -8.33 -3.28
N ILE A 146 2.78 -9.52 -3.28
CA ILE A 146 3.24 -10.65 -4.11
C ILE A 146 3.18 -10.28 -5.59
N GLU A 147 2.10 -9.63 -6.02
CA GLU A 147 1.94 -9.21 -7.41
C GLU A 147 2.99 -8.18 -7.83
N GLN A 148 3.25 -7.18 -6.99
CA GLN A 148 4.28 -6.18 -7.25
C GLN A 148 5.67 -6.83 -7.35
N GLN A 149 6.03 -7.69 -6.40
CA GLN A 149 7.34 -8.36 -6.39
C GLN A 149 7.50 -9.32 -7.57
N ALA A 150 6.47 -10.09 -7.91
CA ALA A 150 6.49 -10.99 -9.07
C ALA A 150 6.61 -10.20 -10.37
N THR A 151 5.85 -9.11 -10.52
CA THR A 151 5.91 -8.22 -11.69
C THR A 151 7.31 -7.64 -11.86
N LYS A 152 7.95 -7.21 -10.77
CA LYS A 152 9.33 -6.72 -10.79
C LYS A 152 10.30 -7.79 -11.31
N GLN A 153 10.28 -9.00 -10.75
CA GLN A 153 11.17 -10.09 -11.17
C GLN A 153 10.96 -10.48 -12.63
N ILE A 154 9.70 -10.54 -13.08
CA ILE A 154 9.36 -10.84 -14.47
C ILE A 154 9.84 -9.72 -15.40
N SER A 155 9.71 -8.46 -14.98
CA SER A 155 10.15 -7.31 -15.78
C SER A 155 11.67 -7.29 -15.94
N GLU A 156 12.40 -7.57 -14.86
CA GLU A 156 13.86 -7.71 -14.86
C GLU A 156 14.29 -8.88 -15.77
N TRP A 157 13.61 -10.01 -15.70
CA TRP A 157 13.85 -11.14 -16.60
C TRP A 157 13.54 -10.77 -18.07
N ALA A 158 12.39 -10.15 -18.35
CA ALA A 158 11.96 -9.74 -19.68
C ALA A 158 12.91 -8.72 -20.33
N ALA A 159 13.58 -7.89 -19.53
CA ALA A 159 14.59 -6.95 -20.02
C ALA A 159 15.77 -7.63 -20.73
N HIS A 160 16.00 -8.92 -20.47
CA HIS A 160 17.01 -9.72 -21.18
C HIS A 160 16.58 -10.15 -22.59
N PHE A 161 15.33 -9.89 -23.00
CA PHE A 161 14.78 -10.25 -24.32
C PHE A 161 14.18 -9.01 -25.03
N PRO A 162 15.00 -8.05 -25.50
CA PRO A 162 14.50 -6.78 -26.02
C PRO A 162 13.59 -6.89 -27.24
N SER A 163 13.80 -7.90 -28.09
CA SER A 163 12.99 -8.14 -29.31
C SER A 163 11.55 -8.54 -29.02
N ASP A 164 11.30 -9.20 -27.89
CA ASP A 164 10.03 -9.88 -27.59
C ASP A 164 9.41 -9.43 -26.25
N GLN A 165 9.91 -8.32 -25.70
CA GLN A 165 9.51 -7.80 -24.39
C GLN A 165 7.99 -7.59 -24.29
N ARG A 166 7.33 -7.11 -25.35
CA ARG A 166 5.87 -6.92 -25.38
C ARG A 166 5.13 -8.25 -25.22
N THR A 167 5.62 -9.32 -25.85
CA THR A 167 5.01 -10.66 -25.78
C THR A 167 5.12 -11.27 -24.39
N ILE A 168 6.28 -11.09 -23.73
CA ILE A 168 6.51 -11.53 -22.35
C ILE A 168 5.56 -10.79 -21.39
N ASN A 169 5.40 -9.47 -21.57
CA ASN A 169 4.51 -8.66 -20.74
C ASN A 169 3.03 -9.05 -20.93
N LEU A 170 2.61 -9.41 -22.14
CA LEU A 170 1.23 -9.82 -22.41
C LEU A 170 0.91 -11.24 -21.89
N ALA A 171 1.90 -12.12 -21.76
CA ALA A 171 1.69 -13.46 -21.19
C ALA A 171 1.21 -13.44 -19.73
N TRP A 172 1.37 -12.32 -19.02
CA TRP A 172 1.01 -12.15 -17.61
C TRP A 172 -0.51 -12.01 -17.41
N LEU A 173 -1.24 -11.57 -18.45
CA LEU A 173 -2.63 -11.13 -18.36
C LEU A 173 -3.65 -12.27 -18.50
N ASP A 174 -3.25 -13.45 -19.00
CA ASP A 174 -4.18 -14.47 -19.48
C ASP A 174 -4.87 -15.28 -18.35
N SER A 175 -4.49 -15.10 -17.07
CA SER A 175 -5.18 -15.77 -15.93
C SER A 175 -5.10 -15.04 -14.58
N THR A 176 -5.13 -13.69 -14.57
CA THR A 176 -5.09 -12.86 -13.35
C THR A 176 -6.07 -13.31 -12.27
N GLN A 177 -7.32 -13.61 -12.63
CA GLN A 177 -8.34 -14.05 -11.67
C GLN A 177 -7.98 -15.38 -10.99
N ALA A 178 -7.57 -16.39 -11.76
CA ALA A 178 -7.22 -17.69 -11.21
C ALA A 178 -5.98 -17.61 -10.30
N ARG A 179 -5.03 -16.71 -10.62
CA ARG A 179 -3.89 -16.40 -9.76
C ARG A 179 -4.35 -15.77 -8.45
N HIS A 180 -5.23 -14.77 -8.51
CA HIS A 180 -5.77 -14.10 -7.31
C HIS A 180 -6.48 -15.10 -6.41
N ASP A 181 -7.34 -15.95 -6.99
CA ASP A 181 -8.08 -16.96 -6.25
C ASP A 181 -7.14 -17.95 -5.55
N PHE A 182 -6.12 -18.45 -6.26
CA PHE A 182 -5.09 -19.32 -5.67
C PHE A 182 -4.32 -18.62 -4.54
N LEU A 183 -3.81 -17.41 -4.77
CA LEU A 183 -3.05 -16.66 -3.77
C LEU A 183 -3.91 -16.38 -2.54
N LYS A 184 -5.16 -15.98 -2.73
CA LYS A 184 -6.13 -15.76 -1.64
C LYS A 184 -6.35 -17.02 -0.82
N GLU A 185 -6.52 -18.17 -1.46
CA GLU A 185 -6.64 -19.45 -0.77
C GLU A 185 -5.38 -19.78 0.06
N GLN A 186 -4.19 -19.64 -0.53
CA GLN A 186 -2.93 -19.88 0.18
C GLN A 186 -2.76 -18.94 1.37
N LEU A 187 -3.04 -17.65 1.19
CA LEU A 187 -2.92 -16.64 2.22
C LEU A 187 -3.90 -16.85 3.38
N GLU A 188 -5.16 -17.23 3.10
CA GLU A 188 -6.12 -17.58 4.15
C GLU A 188 -5.70 -18.84 4.94
N ALA A 189 -5.07 -19.81 4.27
CA ALA A 189 -4.57 -21.03 4.92
C ALA A 189 -3.41 -20.77 5.92
N LEU A 190 -2.69 -19.65 5.78
CA LEU A 190 -1.62 -19.27 6.71
C LEU A 190 -2.15 -18.79 8.07
N GLY A 191 -3.44 -18.42 8.16
CA GLY A 191 -4.01 -17.76 9.33
C GLY A 191 -3.52 -16.31 9.51
N PRO A 192 -3.89 -15.64 10.62
CA PRO A 192 -3.55 -14.23 10.83
C PRO A 192 -2.04 -14.03 10.98
N ILE A 193 -1.44 -13.23 10.09
CA ILE A 193 0.00 -12.96 10.06
C ILE A 193 0.25 -11.55 9.49
N THR A 194 1.17 -10.82 10.10
CA THR A 194 1.74 -9.58 9.56
C THR A 194 3.24 -9.72 9.32
N PHE A 195 3.73 -9.03 8.28
CA PHE A 195 5.15 -8.85 8.04
C PHE A 195 5.49 -7.37 8.10
N VAL A 196 6.63 -7.05 8.71
CA VAL A 196 7.14 -5.68 8.84
C VAL A 196 8.51 -5.64 8.20
N LEU A 197 8.65 -4.82 7.16
CA LEU A 197 9.93 -4.58 6.49
C LEU A 197 10.41 -3.17 6.87
N GLU A 198 11.54 -3.08 7.54
CA GLU A 198 12.15 -1.81 7.91
C GLU A 198 13.24 -1.45 6.91
N HIS A 199 13.11 -0.29 6.28
CA HIS A 199 14.10 0.29 5.38
C HIS A 199 14.72 1.53 6.01
N GLN A 200 16.04 1.63 5.96
CA GLN A 200 16.76 2.84 6.34
C GLN A 200 17.51 3.38 5.12
N THR A 201 17.02 4.50 4.61
CA THR A 201 17.70 5.26 3.57
C THR A 201 18.45 6.41 4.24
N GLN A 202 19.73 6.55 3.93
CA GLN A 202 20.57 7.60 4.53
C GLN A 202 20.02 8.99 4.17
N GLY A 203 19.84 9.86 5.18
CA GLY A 203 19.33 11.24 5.00
C GLY A 203 17.81 11.35 4.83
N GLN A 204 17.06 10.25 4.96
CA GLN A 204 15.60 10.26 4.93
C GLN A 204 15.03 9.75 6.24
N LEU A 205 13.76 10.09 6.50
CA LEU A 205 13.00 9.44 7.57
C LEU A 205 13.03 7.92 7.33
N PRO A 206 13.14 7.11 8.40
CA PRO A 206 13.09 5.68 8.25
C PRO A 206 11.72 5.27 7.70
N GLU A 207 11.71 4.20 6.91
CA GLU A 207 10.50 3.70 6.25
C GLU A 207 10.14 2.32 6.79
N VAL A 208 8.84 2.06 6.96
CA VAL A 208 8.31 0.77 7.35
C VAL A 208 7.19 0.32 6.42
N ARG A 209 7.26 -0.92 5.93
CA ARG A 209 6.19 -1.54 5.14
C ARG A 209 5.47 -2.59 5.99
N PHE A 210 4.17 -2.40 6.15
CA PHE A 210 3.27 -3.35 6.81
C PHE A 210 2.56 -4.20 5.76
N ILE A 211 2.82 -5.50 5.78
CA ILE A 211 2.19 -6.45 4.87
C ILE A 211 1.21 -7.32 5.64
N LEU A 212 -0.06 -7.24 5.26
CA LEU A 212 -1.17 -7.95 5.90
C LEU A 212 -1.48 -9.21 5.10
N ALA A 213 -1.22 -10.40 5.68
CA ALA A 213 -1.26 -11.65 4.92
C ALA A 213 -2.64 -11.95 4.32
N ASN A 214 -3.72 -11.73 5.07
CA ASN A 214 -5.08 -12.09 4.64
C ASN A 214 -6.16 -11.26 5.35
N ASN A 215 -7.43 -11.60 5.10
CA ASN A 215 -8.55 -10.84 5.63
C ASN A 215 -8.71 -10.95 7.14
N GLN A 216 -8.34 -12.09 7.74
CA GLN A 216 -8.39 -12.28 9.19
C GLN A 216 -7.43 -11.32 9.90
N THR A 217 -6.30 -11.02 9.25
CA THR A 217 -5.33 -10.03 9.75
C THR A 217 -5.95 -8.63 9.76
N MET A 218 -6.58 -8.21 8.65
CA MET A 218 -7.26 -6.91 8.57
C MET A 218 -8.40 -6.77 9.59
N ARG A 219 -9.12 -7.86 9.92
CA ARG A 219 -10.12 -7.87 11.00
C ARG A 219 -9.54 -7.72 12.39
N SER A 220 -8.29 -8.11 12.58
CA SER A 220 -7.64 -8.16 13.89
C SER A 220 -6.86 -6.89 14.19
N ILE A 221 -6.62 -6.03 13.19
CA ILE A 221 -5.94 -4.75 13.36
C ILE A 221 -6.96 -3.66 13.57
N ARG A 222 -6.94 -3.06 14.76
CA ARG A 222 -7.73 -1.89 15.10
C ARG A 222 -6.90 -0.65 14.78
N PRO A 223 -7.40 0.30 13.98
CA PRO A 223 -6.59 1.46 13.61
C PRO A 223 -6.21 2.34 14.81
N GLU A 224 -7.01 2.33 15.89
CA GLU A 224 -6.71 3.02 17.15
C GLU A 224 -5.43 2.51 17.85
N HIS A 225 -5.10 1.22 17.71
CA HIS A 225 -3.95 0.55 18.31
C HIS A 225 -3.08 -0.15 17.26
N PHE A 226 -2.91 0.49 16.10
CA PHE A 226 -2.36 -0.12 14.89
C PHE A 226 -1.02 -0.84 15.12
N VAL A 227 -0.01 -0.15 15.70
CA VAL A 227 1.32 -0.73 15.90
C VAL A 227 1.29 -1.86 16.91
N GLN A 228 0.52 -1.71 17.99
CA GLN A 228 0.40 -2.73 19.01
C GLN A 228 -0.20 -4.02 18.43
N ASP A 229 -1.30 -3.90 17.69
CA ASP A 229 -1.98 -5.04 17.08
C ASP A 229 -1.06 -5.70 16.03
N VAL A 230 -0.39 -4.92 15.19
CA VAL A 230 0.60 -5.44 14.22
C VAL A 230 1.73 -6.19 14.91
N LYS A 231 2.36 -5.61 15.95
CA LYS A 231 3.46 -6.25 16.69
C LYS A 231 3.02 -7.56 17.35
N SER A 232 1.77 -7.66 17.77
CA SER A 232 1.23 -8.87 18.39
C SER A 232 1.08 -10.04 17.40
N MET A 233 0.89 -9.75 16.11
CA MET A 233 0.71 -10.73 15.05
C MET A 233 1.95 -10.93 14.18
N GLN A 234 2.97 -10.09 14.36
CA GLN A 234 4.17 -10.11 13.56
C GLN A 234 4.86 -11.48 13.69
N ARG A 235 5.21 -12.08 12.56
CA ARG A 235 6.08 -13.26 12.51
C ARG A 235 7.42 -12.91 11.91
N GLU A 236 8.47 -13.51 12.46
CA GLU A 236 9.81 -13.39 11.91
C GLU A 236 9.94 -14.29 10.66
N THR A 237 10.24 -13.64 9.53
CA THR A 237 10.69 -14.15 8.21
C THR A 237 9.64 -14.18 7.06
N PRO A 238 9.91 -13.51 5.91
CA PRO A 238 9.07 -13.51 4.69
C PRO A 238 9.10 -14.78 3.82
N ALA A 239 9.77 -15.87 4.24
CA ALA A 239 10.06 -17.01 3.36
C ALA A 239 8.83 -17.61 2.65
N VAL A 240 7.65 -17.51 3.28
CA VAL A 240 6.38 -17.93 2.69
C VAL A 240 5.93 -16.99 1.56
N LEU A 241 6.03 -15.67 1.73
CA LEU A 241 5.73 -14.70 0.68
C LEU A 241 6.69 -14.86 -0.50
N ASP A 242 7.99 -15.02 -0.22
CA ASP A 242 9.00 -15.25 -1.26
C ASP A 242 8.71 -16.54 -2.05
N SER A 243 8.24 -17.58 -1.38
CA SER A 243 7.83 -18.83 -2.02
C SER A 243 6.63 -18.61 -2.95
N LEU A 244 5.63 -17.83 -2.53
CA LEU A 244 4.46 -17.51 -3.36
C LEU A 244 4.84 -16.65 -4.57
N VAL A 245 5.71 -15.65 -4.39
CA VAL A 245 6.29 -14.86 -5.49
C VAL A 245 7.00 -15.78 -6.48
N ALA A 246 7.86 -16.69 -6.01
CA ALA A 246 8.58 -17.63 -6.86
C ALA A 246 7.65 -18.58 -7.64
N VAL A 247 6.55 -19.04 -7.03
CA VAL A 247 5.53 -19.86 -7.70
C VAL A 247 4.90 -19.08 -8.86
N VAL A 248 4.49 -17.83 -8.62
CA VAL A 248 3.88 -16.98 -9.65
C VAL A 248 4.83 -16.74 -10.81
N VAL A 249 6.08 -16.37 -10.53
CA VAL A 249 7.13 -16.16 -11.54
C VAL A 249 7.39 -17.43 -12.35
N LYS A 250 7.48 -18.59 -11.69
CA LYS A 250 7.72 -19.89 -12.34
C LYS A 250 6.58 -20.30 -13.28
N VAL A 251 5.33 -20.07 -12.88
CA VAL A 251 4.16 -20.34 -13.74
C VAL A 251 4.21 -19.47 -14.99
N HIS A 252 4.53 -18.18 -14.83
CA HIS A 252 4.68 -17.25 -15.94
C HIS A 252 5.79 -17.68 -16.92
N HIS A 253 6.97 -18.05 -16.41
CA HIS A 253 8.08 -18.54 -17.24
C HIS A 253 7.69 -19.78 -18.05
N ARG A 254 7.02 -20.76 -17.41
CA ARG A 254 6.56 -21.98 -18.09
C ARG A 254 5.55 -21.68 -19.20
N GLN A 255 4.65 -20.73 -18.99
CA GLN A 255 3.67 -20.34 -20.01
C GLN A 255 4.35 -19.70 -21.23
N TYR A 256 5.38 -18.88 -21.01
CA TYR A 256 6.19 -18.34 -22.10
C TYR A 256 6.94 -19.43 -22.87
N GLU A 257 7.63 -20.35 -22.17
CA GLU A 257 8.35 -21.47 -22.81
C GLU A 257 7.44 -22.41 -23.61
N ASN A 258 6.21 -22.63 -23.14
CA ASN A 258 5.22 -23.48 -23.81
C ASN A 258 4.49 -22.78 -24.97
N LYS A 259 4.57 -21.46 -25.11
CA LYS A 259 4.16 -20.76 -26.34
C LYS A 259 5.23 -21.05 -27.41
N THR A 260 5.23 -22.27 -27.94
CA THR A 260 6.09 -22.67 -29.07
C THR A 260 5.92 -21.67 -30.21
N TRP A 261 7.03 -21.05 -30.59
CA TRP A 261 7.13 -20.15 -31.72
C TRP A 261 6.62 -20.81 -32.99
N THR A 262 5.41 -20.44 -33.43
CA THR A 262 5.05 -20.55 -34.84
C THR A 262 5.85 -19.47 -35.56
N VAL A 263 7.11 -19.77 -35.88
CA VAL A 263 7.84 -19.01 -36.89
C VAL A 263 7.09 -19.28 -38.19
N CYS A 264 6.19 -18.37 -38.58
CA CYS A 264 5.71 -18.30 -39.96
C CYS A 264 6.90 -17.94 -40.84
N SER A 265 7.67 -18.95 -41.23
CA SER A 265 8.54 -18.88 -42.39
C SER A 265 7.66 -18.80 -43.63
N SER A 266 7.26 -17.57 -43.97
CA SER A 266 6.73 -17.24 -45.30
C SER A 266 7.34 -15.93 -45.77
N MET A 267 8.65 -15.97 -46.06
CA MET A 267 9.20 -15.22 -47.18
C MET A 267 9.55 -16.25 -48.24
N GLU A 268 8.54 -16.65 -49.03
CA GLU A 268 8.84 -17.12 -50.38
C GLU A 268 9.33 -15.90 -51.16
N VAL A 269 10.65 -15.86 -51.34
CA VAL A 269 11.28 -15.11 -52.41
C VAL A 269 10.84 -15.79 -53.71
N THR A 270 9.84 -15.23 -54.38
CA THR A 270 9.64 -15.50 -55.81
C THR A 270 10.37 -14.42 -56.60
N ASP A 271 11.60 -14.75 -56.99
CA ASP A 271 12.19 -14.26 -58.23
C ASP A 271 11.32 -14.71 -59.41
N ARG A 272 10.71 -13.76 -60.12
CA ARG A 272 10.66 -13.66 -61.59
C ARG A 272 9.84 -12.45 -62.05
#